data_AF-A0AAW4YIP5-F1
#
_entry.id   AF-A0AAW4YIP5-F1
#
_cell.length_a   1.000
_cell.length_b   1.000
_cell.length_c   1.000
_cell.angle_alpha   90.00
_cell.angle_beta   90.00
_cell.angle_gamma   90.00
#
_symmetry.space_group_name_H-M   'P 1'
#
loop_
_entity.id
_entity.type
_entity.pdbx_description
1 polymer ?
#
loop_
_entity_poly.entity_id
_entity_poly.type
_entity_poly.pdbx_seq_one_letter_code
_entity_poly.pdbx_strand_id
1 'polypeptide(L)'
;MKKDEDEDLRVKKLIGEITKLLPERSKIKTDLFYFKYAPILVMLFRWYGISQFYDNKMEITLWYEENEEPIWFFYFITYILYPISLWKGQVLHRLCVEWRIPILYIAGVNVIHVMYDSIVITNQMYYCDMFLITLILIIYAYVVISKLQHHRSWTSCSRR
;
A
#
# COMPACT_ATOMS: atom_id res chain seq x y z
N MET A 1 9.27 -24.28 50.69
CA MET A 1 10.67 -24.02 50.27
C MET A 1 11.03 -24.71 48.96
N LYS A 2 11.10 -26.05 48.85
CA LYS A 2 11.37 -26.70 47.53
C LYS A 2 10.24 -26.57 46.48
N LYS A 3 8.99 -26.39 46.92
CA LYS A 3 7.83 -26.30 46.03
C LYS A 3 7.72 -24.94 45.33
N ASP A 4 8.18 -23.89 46.01
CA ASP A 4 8.14 -22.51 45.54
C ASP A 4 9.20 -22.26 44.46
N GLU A 5 10.37 -22.89 44.56
CA GLU A 5 11.44 -22.81 43.55
C GLU A 5 11.06 -23.49 42.22
N ASP A 6 10.28 -24.57 42.27
CA ASP A 6 9.88 -25.34 41.09
C ASP A 6 8.74 -24.65 40.30
N GLU A 7 7.84 -23.94 41.01
CA GLU A 7 6.85 -23.06 40.38
C GLU A 7 7.52 -21.86 39.71
N ASP A 8 8.50 -21.23 40.36
CA ASP A 8 9.22 -20.08 39.82
C ASP A 8 10.02 -20.46 38.54
N LEU A 9 10.55 -21.68 38.50
CA LEU A 9 11.22 -22.25 37.33
C LEU A 9 10.23 -22.48 36.16
N ARG A 10 9.02 -22.97 36.46
CA ARG A 10 7.95 -23.13 35.45
C ARG A 10 7.48 -21.79 34.90
N VAL A 11 7.26 -20.80 35.76
CA VAL A 11 6.83 -19.46 35.37
C VAL A 11 7.90 -18.80 34.49
N LYS A 12 9.18 -18.89 34.83
CA LYS A 12 10.28 -18.40 33.97
C LYS A 12 10.33 -19.08 32.61
N LYS A 13 10.08 -20.39 32.55
CA LYS A 13 10.05 -21.15 31.29
C LYS A 13 8.88 -20.73 30.40
N LEU A 14 7.69 -20.55 30.99
CA LEU A 14 6.49 -20.03 30.32
C LEU A 14 6.70 -18.60 29.81
N ILE A 15 7.28 -17.71 30.62
CA ILE A 15 7.63 -16.35 30.20
C ILE A 15 8.64 -16.38 29.05
N GLY A 16 9.61 -17.29 29.09
CA GLY A 16 10.57 -17.53 28.01
C GLY A 16 9.92 -18.00 26.69
N GLU A 17 8.89 -18.84 26.76
CA GLU A 17 8.12 -19.26 25.58
C GLU A 17 7.22 -18.14 25.05
N ILE A 18 6.56 -17.39 25.93
CA ILE A 18 5.73 -16.23 25.56
C ILE A 18 6.59 -15.13 24.92
N THR A 19 7.79 -14.88 25.44
CA THR A 19 8.73 -13.91 24.85
C THR A 19 9.30 -14.37 23.50
N LYS A 20 9.39 -15.67 23.24
CA LYS A 20 9.70 -16.20 21.89
C LYS A 20 8.55 -16.06 20.89
N LEU A 21 7.30 -16.06 21.37
CA LEU A 21 6.12 -15.83 20.55
C LEU A 21 5.85 -14.34 20.27
N LEU A 22 6.42 -13.44 21.08
CA LEU A 22 6.36 -12.01 20.82
C LEU A 22 7.27 -11.66 19.64
N PRO A 23 6.71 -11.10 18.55
CA PRO A 23 7.52 -10.69 17.41
C PRO A 23 8.56 -9.66 17.86
N GLU A 24 9.81 -9.86 17.44
CA GLU A 24 10.90 -8.93 17.75
C GLU A 24 10.50 -7.49 17.39
N ARG A 25 10.70 -6.56 18.32
CA ARG A 25 10.36 -5.14 18.13
C ARG A 25 11.01 -4.54 16.87
N SER A 26 12.15 -5.08 16.44
CA SER A 26 12.81 -4.71 15.18
C SER A 26 12.01 -5.13 13.95
N LYS A 27 11.48 -6.37 13.92
CA LYS A 27 10.66 -6.91 12.83
C LYS A 27 9.36 -6.11 12.66
N ILE A 28 8.71 -5.74 13.77
CA ILE A 28 7.50 -4.90 13.72
C ILE A 28 7.78 -3.54 13.08
N LYS A 29 8.96 -2.94 13.36
CA LYS A 29 9.34 -1.64 12.78
C LYS A 29 9.66 -1.75 11.28
N THR A 30 10.35 -2.81 10.85
CA THR A 30 10.65 -3.03 9.43
C THR A 30 9.39 -3.31 8.63
N ASP A 31 8.49 -4.12 9.17
CA ASP A 31 7.21 -4.44 8.53
C ASP A 31 6.33 -3.19 8.41
N LEU A 32 6.29 -2.36 9.46
CA LEU A 32 5.58 -1.08 9.42
C LEU A 32 6.14 -0.15 8.34
N PHE A 33 7.46 -0.08 8.20
CA PHE A 33 8.10 0.73 7.16
C PHE A 33 7.76 0.19 5.76
N TYR A 34 7.81 -1.13 5.58
CA TYR A 34 7.44 -1.79 4.33
C TYR A 34 5.98 -1.47 3.94
N PHE A 35 5.03 -1.69 4.84
CA PHE A 35 3.61 -1.42 4.56
C PHE A 35 3.34 0.06 4.27
N LYS A 36 4.14 0.96 4.84
CA LYS A 36 4.02 2.40 4.67
C LYS A 36 4.51 2.86 3.29
N TYR A 37 5.72 2.45 2.88
CA TYR A 37 6.37 3.00 1.69
C TYR A 37 6.19 2.16 0.43
N ALA A 38 6.07 0.83 0.55
CA ALA A 38 5.94 -0.03 -0.61
C ALA A 38 4.73 0.31 -1.51
N PRO A 39 3.52 0.60 -0.97
CA PRO A 39 2.38 1.00 -1.80
C PRO A 39 2.62 2.31 -2.57
N ILE A 40 3.30 3.27 -1.93
CA ILE A 40 3.63 4.56 -2.56
C ILE A 40 4.64 4.34 -3.69
N LEU A 41 5.67 3.53 -3.45
CA LEU A 41 6.65 3.21 -4.48
C LEU A 41 5.99 2.56 -5.70
N VAL A 42 5.12 1.56 -5.49
CA VAL A 42 4.40 0.91 -6.60
C VAL A 42 3.53 1.90 -7.38
N MET A 43 2.82 2.79 -6.68
CA MET A 43 2.03 3.86 -7.33
C MET A 43 2.91 4.78 -8.18
N LEU A 44 4.06 5.24 -7.65
CA LEU A 44 4.98 6.11 -8.38
C LEU A 44 5.62 5.41 -9.58
N PHE A 45 6.03 4.15 -9.44
CA PHE A 45 6.55 3.35 -10.56
C PHE A 45 5.50 3.19 -11.66
N ARG A 46 4.23 2.95 -11.29
CA ARG A 46 3.13 2.91 -12.24
C ARG A 46 3.03 4.26 -12.97
N TRP A 47 2.98 5.38 -12.25
CA TRP A 47 2.86 6.71 -12.88
C TRP A 47 4.01 7.01 -13.84
N TYR A 48 5.23 6.63 -13.47
CA TYR A 48 6.38 6.72 -14.37
C TYR A 48 6.16 5.88 -15.64
N GLY A 49 5.73 4.62 -15.48
CA GLY A 49 5.39 3.76 -16.60
C GLY A 49 4.29 4.31 -17.50
N ILE A 50 3.25 4.94 -16.92
CA ILE A 50 2.20 5.65 -17.67
C ILE A 50 2.81 6.74 -18.53
N SER A 51 3.60 7.62 -17.91
CA SER A 51 4.16 8.78 -18.59
C SER A 51 4.99 8.35 -19.78
N GLN A 52 5.86 7.35 -19.59
CA GLN A 52 6.69 6.81 -20.68
C GLN A 52 5.84 6.09 -21.74
N PHE A 53 4.75 5.44 -21.35
CA PHE A 53 3.87 4.76 -22.30
C PHE A 53 3.14 5.76 -23.21
N TYR A 54 2.52 6.80 -22.64
CA TYR A 54 1.78 7.78 -23.43
C TYR A 54 2.67 8.72 -24.26
N ASP A 55 3.96 8.85 -23.91
CA ASP A 55 4.95 9.52 -24.75
C ASP A 55 5.36 8.69 -25.99
N ASN A 56 5.04 7.38 -26.02
CA ASN A 56 5.37 6.48 -27.12
C ASN A 56 4.18 6.26 -28.07
N LYS A 57 4.46 6.21 -29.39
CA LYS A 57 3.42 6.05 -30.43
C LYS A 57 2.95 4.61 -30.64
N MET A 58 3.66 3.61 -30.12
CA MET A 58 3.29 2.20 -30.29
C MET A 58 2.62 1.65 -29.04
N GLU A 59 1.42 1.10 -29.21
CA GLU A 59 0.70 0.38 -28.16
C GLU A 59 1.37 -0.97 -27.88
N ILE A 60 1.36 -1.41 -26.61
CA ILE A 60 1.93 -2.70 -26.18
C ILE A 60 1.13 -3.89 -26.74
N THR A 61 -0.04 -3.65 -27.35
CA THR A 61 -1.00 -4.63 -27.85
C THR A 61 -0.39 -5.69 -28.77
N LEU A 62 0.63 -5.33 -29.57
CA LEU A 62 1.26 -6.26 -30.53
C LEU A 62 2.06 -7.40 -29.86
N TRP A 63 2.50 -7.21 -28.61
CA TRP A 63 3.22 -8.23 -27.83
C TRP A 63 2.30 -9.02 -26.89
N TYR A 64 1.05 -8.56 -26.70
CA TYR A 64 0.09 -9.13 -25.77
C TYR A 64 -0.50 -10.45 -26.28
N GLU A 65 -0.91 -10.52 -27.55
CA GLU A 65 -1.50 -11.75 -28.13
C GLU A 65 -0.56 -12.96 -28.04
N GLU A 66 0.76 -12.73 -28.15
CA GLU A 66 1.77 -13.79 -28.04
C GLU A 66 2.14 -14.15 -26.59
N ASN A 67 1.79 -13.30 -25.60
CA ASN A 67 2.26 -13.43 -24.21
C ASN A 67 1.12 -13.23 -23.18
N GLU A 68 -0.11 -13.61 -23.54
CA GLU A 68 -1.30 -13.35 -22.73
C GLU A 68 -1.20 -13.94 -21.31
N GLU A 69 -0.83 -15.22 -21.17
CA GLU A 69 -0.76 -15.91 -19.87
C GLU A 69 0.24 -15.26 -18.87
N PRO A 70 1.51 -14.99 -19.25
CA PRO A 70 2.43 -14.25 -18.38
C PRO A 70 1.90 -12.88 -17.97
N ILE A 71 1.25 -12.16 -18.89
CA ILE A 71 0.75 -10.80 -18.62
C ILE A 71 -0.39 -10.84 -17.60
N TRP A 72 -1.31 -11.81 -17.73
CA TRP A 72 -2.34 -12.07 -16.72
C TRP A 72 -1.76 -12.39 -15.35
N PHE A 73 -0.70 -13.22 -15.30
CA PHE A 73 -0.04 -13.57 -14.04
C PHE A 73 0.57 -12.34 -13.36
N PHE A 74 1.28 -11.48 -14.09
CA PHE A 74 1.84 -10.24 -13.55
C PHE A 74 0.74 -9.26 -13.12
N TYR A 75 -0.36 -9.16 -13.88
CA TYR A 75 -1.51 -8.34 -13.50
C TYR A 75 -2.13 -8.83 -12.19
N PHE A 76 -2.39 -10.14 -12.07
CA PHE A 76 -2.97 -10.74 -10.88
C PHE A 76 -2.10 -10.51 -9.64
N ILE A 77 -0.78 -10.70 -9.77
CA ILE A 77 0.14 -10.43 -8.65
C ILE A 77 0.12 -8.96 -8.27
N THR A 78 0.20 -8.06 -9.24
CA THR A 78 0.43 -6.63 -9.00
C THR A 78 -0.84 -5.89 -8.55
N TYR A 79 -1.98 -6.21 -9.14
CA TYR A 79 -3.22 -5.45 -8.97
C TYR A 79 -4.27 -6.14 -8.10
N ILE A 80 -4.11 -7.43 -7.78
CA ILE A 80 -5.02 -8.17 -6.90
C ILE A 80 -4.29 -8.66 -5.65
N LEU A 81 -3.30 -9.54 -5.79
CA LEU A 81 -2.63 -10.15 -4.63
C LEU A 81 -1.86 -9.13 -3.79
N TYR A 82 -1.10 -8.25 -4.45
CA TYR A 82 -0.28 -7.26 -3.77
C TYR A 82 -1.14 -6.29 -2.92
N PRO A 83 -2.22 -5.68 -3.45
CA PRO A 83 -3.15 -4.88 -2.64
C PRO A 83 -3.79 -5.64 -1.48
N ILE A 84 -4.18 -6.91 -1.66
CA ILE A 84 -4.75 -7.74 -0.59
C ILE A 84 -3.72 -7.98 0.52
N SER A 85 -2.46 -8.24 0.15
CA SER A 85 -1.37 -8.43 1.11
C SER A 85 -1.11 -7.17 1.93
N LEU A 86 -1.12 -6.01 1.26
CA LEU A 86 -0.96 -4.70 1.91
C LEU A 86 -2.16 -4.35 2.79
N TRP A 87 -3.38 -4.66 2.35
CA TRP A 87 -4.60 -4.39 3.12
C TRP A 87 -4.58 -5.09 4.47
N LYS A 88 -4.18 -6.37 4.52
CA LYS A 88 -4.05 -7.12 5.77
C LYS A 88 -3.07 -6.43 6.73
N GLY A 89 -1.89 -6.03 6.25
CA GLY A 89 -0.90 -5.28 7.05
C GLY A 89 -1.41 -3.91 7.51
N GLN A 90 -2.13 -3.19 6.64
CA GLN A 90 -2.67 -1.86 6.93
C GLN A 90 -3.78 -1.87 7.98
N VAL A 91 -4.65 -2.89 7.96
CA VAL A 91 -5.67 -3.12 8.98
C VAL A 91 -5.02 -3.51 10.31
N LEU A 92 -4.03 -4.41 10.28
CA LEU A 92 -3.35 -4.90 11.48
C LEU A 92 -2.57 -3.79 12.21
N HIS A 93 -1.90 -2.91 11.45
CA HIS A 93 -1.10 -1.80 12.00
C HIS A 93 -1.89 -0.50 12.19
N ARG A 94 -3.20 -0.48 11.91
CA ARG A 94 -4.11 0.67 12.07
C ARG A 94 -3.53 1.98 11.52
N LEU A 95 -2.94 1.91 10.33
CA LEU A 95 -2.23 3.03 9.69
C LEU A 95 -3.18 4.19 9.33
N CYS A 96 -2.63 5.41 9.41
CA CYS A 96 -3.32 6.67 9.09
C CYS A 96 -3.86 6.68 7.65
N VAL A 97 -4.89 7.52 7.40
CA VAL A 97 -5.58 7.65 6.11
C VAL A 97 -4.63 7.91 4.93
N GLU A 98 -3.54 8.66 5.16
CA GLU A 98 -2.53 8.95 4.13
C GLU A 98 -1.88 7.70 3.51
N TRP A 99 -1.77 6.61 4.28
CA TRP A 99 -1.13 5.37 3.85
C TRP A 99 -2.10 4.42 3.15
N ARG A 100 -3.40 4.76 3.16
CA ARG A 100 -4.47 4.02 2.48
C ARG A 100 -4.75 4.54 1.08
N ILE A 101 -4.31 5.76 0.76
CA ILE A 101 -4.53 6.41 -0.55
C ILE A 101 -3.99 5.54 -1.71
N PRO A 102 -2.80 4.93 -1.63
CA PRO A 102 -2.31 4.08 -2.71
C PRO A 102 -3.18 2.85 -2.98
N ILE A 103 -3.86 2.31 -1.97
CA ILE A 103 -4.80 1.19 -2.16
C ILE A 103 -6.03 1.65 -2.93
N LEU A 104 -6.55 2.85 -2.61
CA LEU A 104 -7.65 3.45 -3.35
C LEU A 104 -7.27 3.72 -4.81
N TYR A 105 -6.03 4.17 -5.05
CA TYR A 105 -5.49 4.30 -6.41
C TYR A 105 -5.51 2.96 -7.15
N ILE A 106 -4.99 1.88 -6.55
CA ILE A 106 -4.96 0.56 -7.20
C ILE A 106 -6.37 0.03 -7.48
N ALA A 107 -7.31 0.24 -6.56
CA ALA A 107 -8.71 -0.10 -6.81
C ALA A 107 -9.27 0.67 -8.02
N GLY A 108 -8.97 1.98 -8.12
CA GLY A 108 -9.33 2.80 -9.28
C GLY A 108 -8.72 2.28 -10.58
N VAL A 109 -7.44 1.90 -10.58
CA VAL A 109 -6.77 1.32 -11.76
C VAL A 109 -7.49 0.06 -12.22
N ASN A 110 -7.81 -0.87 -11.31
CA ASN A 110 -8.58 -2.08 -11.66
C ASN A 110 -9.94 -1.75 -12.28
N VAL A 111 -10.65 -0.74 -11.76
CA VAL A 111 -11.94 -0.30 -12.34
C VAL A 111 -11.76 0.17 -13.78
N ILE A 112 -10.71 0.96 -14.07
CA ILE A 112 -10.43 1.39 -15.45
C ILE A 112 -10.16 0.18 -16.34
N HIS A 113 -9.34 -0.77 -15.91
CA HIS A 113 -9.08 -2.00 -16.69
C HIS A 113 -10.35 -2.81 -16.99
N VAL A 114 -11.25 -2.94 -16.01
CA VAL A 114 -12.55 -3.60 -16.20
C VAL A 114 -13.46 -2.82 -17.16
N MET A 115 -13.46 -1.48 -17.08
CA MET A 115 -14.30 -0.64 -17.96
C MET A 115 -13.91 -0.72 -19.43
N TYR A 116 -12.61 -0.88 -19.72
CA TYR A 116 -12.07 -0.95 -21.07
C TYR A 116 -11.85 -2.39 -21.55
N ASP A 117 -12.22 -3.38 -20.74
CA ASP A 117 -11.99 -4.82 -20.99
C ASP A 117 -10.55 -5.12 -21.45
N SER A 118 -9.59 -4.41 -20.85
CA SER A 118 -8.19 -4.50 -21.22
C SER A 118 -7.33 -4.51 -19.97
N ILE A 119 -6.46 -5.51 -19.88
CA ILE A 119 -5.49 -5.70 -18.81
C ILE A 119 -4.25 -4.85 -19.05
N VAL A 120 -3.93 -4.65 -20.33
CA VAL A 120 -2.83 -3.81 -20.77
C VAL A 120 -3.32 -2.37 -20.86
N ILE A 121 -2.40 -1.43 -20.64
CA ILE A 121 -2.67 -0.02 -20.78
C ILE A 121 -2.82 0.29 -22.26
N THR A 122 -3.93 0.92 -22.64
CA THR A 122 -4.22 1.33 -24.02
C THR A 122 -4.34 2.85 -24.09
N ASN A 123 -4.18 3.44 -25.27
CA ASN A 123 -4.32 4.89 -25.43
C ASN A 123 -5.73 5.39 -25.11
N GLN A 124 -6.75 4.52 -25.20
CA GLN A 124 -8.12 4.86 -24.86
C GLN A 124 -8.32 5.14 -23.36
N MET A 125 -7.44 4.59 -22.51
CA MET A 125 -7.48 4.74 -21.06
C MET A 125 -6.85 6.05 -20.57
N TYR A 126 -6.20 6.83 -21.46
CA TYR A 126 -5.44 8.05 -21.14
C TYR A 126 -6.19 9.01 -20.21
N TYR A 127 -7.41 9.39 -20.60
CA TYR A 127 -8.20 10.35 -19.84
C TYR A 127 -8.58 9.82 -18.46
N CYS A 128 -8.92 8.54 -18.34
CA CYS A 128 -9.26 7.92 -17.07
C CYS A 128 -8.05 7.80 -16.15
N ASP A 129 -6.88 7.41 -16.68
CA ASP A 129 -5.63 7.37 -15.93
C ASP A 129 -5.25 8.77 -15.40
N MET A 130 -5.25 9.80 -16.26
CA MET A 130 -4.91 11.17 -15.86
C MET A 130 -5.90 11.76 -14.87
N PHE A 131 -7.20 11.46 -15.02
CA PHE A 131 -8.24 11.84 -14.06
C PHE A 131 -7.99 11.19 -12.70
N LEU A 132 -7.71 9.88 -12.68
CA LEU A 132 -7.45 9.15 -11.44
C LEU A 132 -6.18 9.67 -10.74
N ILE A 133 -5.09 9.91 -11.48
CA ILE A 133 -3.86 10.51 -10.94
C ILE A 133 -4.16 11.88 -10.30
N THR A 134 -4.92 12.73 -11.00
CA THR A 134 -5.27 14.06 -10.51
C THR A 134 -6.12 13.99 -9.25
N LEU A 135 -7.13 13.10 -9.21
CA LEU A 135 -7.96 12.86 -8.03
C LEU A 135 -7.10 12.45 -6.82
N ILE A 136 -6.15 11.54 -7.01
CA ILE A 136 -5.25 11.09 -5.94
C ILE A 136 -4.35 12.22 -5.44
N LEU A 137 -3.83 13.07 -6.33
CA LEU A 137 -3.04 14.25 -5.94
C LEU A 137 -3.87 15.22 -5.09
N ILE A 138 -5.14 15.46 -5.45
CA ILE A 138 -6.05 16.30 -4.69
C ILE A 138 -6.29 15.71 -3.29
N ILE A 139 -6.52 14.40 -3.19
CA ILE A 139 -6.70 13.72 -1.89
C ILE A 139 -5.44 13.84 -1.03
N TYR A 140 -4.26 13.65 -1.60
CA TYR A 140 -3.00 13.85 -0.89
C TYR A 140 -2.85 15.29 -0.39
N ALA A 141 -3.11 16.28 -1.25
CA ALA A 141 -3.05 17.70 -0.87
C ALA A 141 -4.03 18.02 0.27
N TYR A 142 -5.26 17.51 0.21
CA TYR A 142 -6.26 17.66 1.26
C TYR A 142 -5.78 17.10 2.61
N VAL A 143 -5.21 15.89 2.61
CA VAL A 143 -4.68 15.27 3.84
C VAL A 143 -3.53 16.08 4.43
N VAL A 144 -2.63 16.61 3.60
CA VAL A 144 -1.53 17.48 4.04
C VAL A 144 -2.08 18.78 4.66
N ILE A 145 -3.03 19.44 4.00
CA ILE A 145 -3.65 20.68 4.49
C ILE A 145 -4.37 20.44 5.81
N SER A 146 -5.15 19.36 5.91
CA SER A 146 -5.87 18.97 7.13
C SER A 146 -4.91 18.78 8.32
N LYS A 147 -3.76 18.13 8.10
CA LYS A 147 -2.72 17.99 9.13
C LYS A 147 -2.11 19.33 9.52
N LEU A 148 -1.81 20.19 8.56
CA LEU A 148 -1.26 21.53 8.82
C LEU A 148 -2.22 22.39 9.63
N GLN A 149 -3.52 22.36 9.29
CA GLN A 149 -4.57 23.06 10.03
C GLN A 149 -4.71 22.52 11.46
N HIS A 150 -4.70 21.19 11.63
CA HIS A 150 -4.79 20.58 12.95
C HIS A 150 -3.59 20.94 13.84
N HIS A 151 -2.37 20.90 13.30
CA HIS A 151 -1.17 21.31 14.03
C HIS A 151 -1.22 22.80 14.44
N ARG A 152 -1.74 23.68 13.57
CA ARG A 152 -1.92 25.11 13.84
C ARG A 152 -2.97 25.39 14.93
N SER A 153 -4.03 24.58 14.98
CA SER A 153 -5.05 24.67 16.04
C SER A 153 -4.53 24.23 17.41
N TRP A 154 -3.60 23.27 17.44
CA TRP A 154 -3.02 22.78 18.69
C TRP A 154 -1.99 23.75 19.29
N THR A 155 -1.16 24.36 18.44
CA THR A 155 -0.17 25.37 18.89
C THR A 155 -0.82 26.68 19.35
N SER A 156 -2.05 26.97 18.93
CA SER A 156 -2.83 28.12 19.41
C SER A 156 -3.54 27.85 20.73
N CYS A 157 -4.01 26.63 21.00
CA CYS A 157 -4.56 26.24 22.31
C CYS A 157 -3.50 26.11 23.41
N SER A 158 -2.29 25.63 23.08
CA SER A 158 -1.19 25.50 24.06
C SER A 158 -0.61 26.84 24.56
N ARG A 159 -0.98 27.97 23.94
CA ARG A 159 -0.51 29.32 24.31
C ARG A 159 -1.55 30.13 25.10
N ARG A 160 -2.70 29.55 25.46
CA ARG A 160 -3.69 30.17 26.35
C ARG A 160 -3.63 29.57 27.73
#